data_AF-A0A6C0JE56-F1
#
_entry.id   AF-A0A6C0JE56-F1
#
_cell.length_a   1.000
_cell.length_b   1.000
_cell.length_c   1.000
_cell.angle_alpha   90.00
_cell.angle_beta   90.00
_cell.angle_gamma   90.00
#
_symmetry.space_group_name_H-M   'P 1'
#
loop_
_entity.id
_entity.type
_entity.pdbx_description
1 polymer ?
#
loop_
_entity_poly.entity_id
_entity_poly.type
_entity_poly.pdbx_seq_one_letter_code
_entity_poly.pdbx_strand_id
1 'polypeptide(L)' 'MKKQKTEFNSWSISYLTEIFQCSKCKKRNNVASSLKSEERKPQFQNCMYCGNPNYIKQ' A
#
# COMPACT_ATOMS: atom_id res chain seq x y z
N MET A 1 12.76 -24.29 4.42
CA MET A 1 12.67 -22.81 4.54
C MET A 1 11.50 -22.47 5.45
N LYS A 2 11.75 -22.02 6.69
CA LYS A 2 10.67 -21.68 7.65
C LYS A 2 10.04 -20.36 7.19
N LYS A 3 8.77 -20.38 6.76
CA LYS A 3 8.01 -19.15 6.52
C LYS A 3 7.85 -18.46 7.88
N GLN A 4 8.62 -17.41 8.13
CA GLN A 4 8.39 -16.51 9.25
C GLN A 4 7.00 -15.89 9.03
N LYS A 5 5.99 -16.40 9.75
CA LYS A 5 4.74 -15.68 9.94
C LYS A 5 5.09 -14.51 10.84
N THR A 6 5.36 -13.35 10.24
CA THR A 6 5.34 -12.12 10.99
C THR A 6 3.90 -11.94 11.46
N GLU A 7 3.67 -12.05 12.76
CA GLU A 7 2.40 -11.71 13.40
C GLU A 7 2.25 -10.19 13.32
N PHE A 8 1.97 -9.71 12.11
CA PHE A 8 1.68 -8.32 11.88
C PHE A 8 0.31 -8.06 12.49
N ASN A 9 0.29 -7.37 13.63
CA ASN A 9 -0.93 -6.96 14.29
C ASN A 9 -1.77 -6.17 13.26
N SER A 10 -2.93 -6.71 12.90
CA SER A 10 -3.78 -6.14 11.85
C SER A 10 -4.26 -4.74 12.23
N TRP A 11 -4.36 -4.43 13.52
CA TRP A 11 -4.69 -3.10 14.03
C TRP A 11 -3.58 -2.10 13.81
N SER A 12 -2.31 -2.46 14.08
CA SER A 12 -1.19 -1.54 13.87
C SER A 12 -0.99 -1.18 12.40
N ILE A 13 -1.36 -2.08 11.48
CA ILE A 13 -1.36 -1.81 10.03
C ILE A 13 -2.38 -0.73 9.66
N SER A 14 -3.56 -0.72 10.29
CA SER A 14 -4.63 0.24 9.95
C SER A 14 -4.24 1.70 10.24
N TYR A 15 -3.27 1.95 11.14
CA TYR A 15 -2.76 3.29 11.44
C TYR A 15 -1.59 3.71 10.56
N LEU A 16 -1.08 2.83 9.69
CA LEU A 16 -0.04 3.19 8.74
C LEU A 16 -0.69 4.04 7.64
N THR A 17 -0.37 5.33 7.61
CA THR A 17 -0.79 6.26 6.55
C THR A 17 -0.11 5.96 5.20
N GLU A 18 0.90 5.08 5.20
CA GLU A 18 1.70 4.72 4.04
C GLU A 18 1.30 3.36 3.44
N ILE A 19 0.03 2.93 3.55
CA ILE A 19 -0.45 1.71 2.89
C ILE A 19 -1.76 1.93 2.14
N PHE A 20 -1.98 1.14 1.10
CA PHE A 20 -3.25 1.09 0.38
C PHE A 20 -3.67 -0.34 0.02
N GLN A 21 -4.97 -0.59 -0.08
CA GLN A 21 -5.50 -1.86 -0.55
C GLN A 21 -5.75 -1.82 -2.07
N CYS A 22 -5.24 -2.81 -2.79
CA CYS A 22 -5.49 -2.90 -4.23
C CYS A 22 -6.97 -3.18 -4.51
N SER A 23 -7.57 -2.38 -5.38
CA SER A 23 -8.97 -2.53 -5.81
C SER A 23 -9.24 -3.87 -6.49
N LYS A 24 -8.28 -4.41 -7.23
CA LYS A 24 -8.39 -5.67 -7.98
C LYS A 24 -8.09 -6.91 -7.13
N CYS A 25 -6.87 -7.04 -6.60
CA CYS A 25 -6.44 -8.26 -5.91
C CYS A 25 -6.63 -8.22 -4.39
N LYS A 26 -7.12 -7.10 -3.83
CA LYS A 26 -7.40 -6.88 -2.40
C LYS A 26 -6.19 -7.02 -1.47
N LYS A 27 -4.98 -7.18 -1.98
CA LYS A 27 -3.74 -7.17 -1.18
C LYS A 27 -3.39 -5.74 -0.75
N ARG A 28 -2.81 -5.61 0.44
CA ARG A 28 -2.27 -4.34 0.97
C ARG A 28 -0.88 -4.11 0.41
N ASN A 29 -0.59 -2.89 0.01
CA ASN A 29 0.68 -2.44 -0.58
C ASN A 29 1.17 -1.25 0.22
N ASN A 30 2.49 -1.05 0.28
CA ASN A 30 3.06 0.18 0.82
C ASN A 30 3.00 1.27 -0.25
N VAL A 31 2.64 2.48 0.16
CA VAL A 31 2.75 3.69 -0.66
C VAL A 31 4.24 4.02 -0.80
N ALA A 32 4.71 4.23 -2.02
CA ALA A 32 6.10 4.57 -2.26
C ALA A 32 6.41 5.97 -1.71
N SER A 33 7.41 6.08 -0.82
CA SER A 33 7.78 7.33 -0.15
C SER A 33 8.32 8.43 -1.09
N SER A 34 8.72 8.08 -2.32
CA SER A 34 9.11 9.02 -3.37
C SER A 34 7.93 9.83 -3.94
N LEU A 35 6.70 9.48 -3.56
CA LEU A 35 5.51 10.22 -3.93
C LEU A 35 5.22 11.39 -2.96
N LYS A 36 6.11 11.71 -2.02
CA LYS A 36 5.87 12.76 -1.01
C LYS A 36 5.99 14.21 -1.52
N SER A 37 6.18 14.46 -2.83
CA SER A 37 6.59 15.78 -3.34
C SER A 37 5.59 16.52 -4.24
N GLU A 38 4.28 16.26 -4.18
CA GLU A 38 3.31 17.14 -4.87
C GLU A 38 1.94 17.14 -4.18
N GLU A 39 1.75 18.05 -3.22
CA GLU A 39 0.62 18.16 -2.27
C GLU A 39 -0.79 18.36 -2.87
N ARG A 40 -1.02 18.20 -4.18
CA ARG A 40 -2.34 18.50 -4.78
C ARG A 40 -2.85 17.55 -5.86
N LYS A 41 -2.15 16.46 -6.17
CA LYS A 41 -2.61 15.51 -7.20
C LYS A 41 -2.89 14.13 -6.59
N PRO A 42 -4.05 13.51 -6.89
CA PRO A 42 -4.27 12.11 -6.56
C PRO A 42 -3.16 11.29 -7.21
N GLN A 43 -2.41 10.55 -6.40
CA GLN A 43 -1.29 9.76 -6.87
C GLN A 43 -1.77 8.38 -7.27
N PHE A 44 -1.17 7.85 -8.33
CA PHE A 44 -1.42 6.50 -8.78
C PHE A 44 -0.22 5.63 -8.46
N GLN A 45 -0.46 4.45 -7.92
CA GLN A 45 0.58 3.44 -7.74
C GLN A 45 0.09 2.08 -8.22
N ASN A 46 0.93 1.42 -9.01
CA ASN A 46 0.67 0.05 -9.45
C ASN A 46 0.81 -0.90 -8.27
N CYS A 47 -0.11 -1.85 -8.17
CA CYS A 47 -0.04 -2.90 -7.16
C CYS A 47 1.19 -3.77 -7.40
N MET A 48 2.00 -3.96 -6.35
CA MET A 48 3.23 -4.76 -6.43
C MET A 48 2.96 -6.25 -6.69
N TYR A 49 1.72 -6.71 -6.49
CA TYR A 49 1.36 -8.12 -6.65
C TYR A 49 0.67 -8.44 -7.98
N CYS A 50 -0.03 -7.48 -8.58
CA CYS A 50 -0.84 -7.75 -9.78
C CYS A 50 -0.72 -6.69 -10.87
N GLY A 51 0.12 -5.66 -10.68
CA GLY A 51 0.35 -4.58 -11.63
C GLY A 51 -0.80 -3.59 -11.81
N ASN A 52 -1.97 -3.83 -11.20
CA ASN A 52 -3.13 -2.96 -11.38
C ASN A 52 -2.87 -1.56 -10.82
N PRO A 53 -3.14 -0.47 -11.55
CA PRO A 53 -3.03 0.89 -11.03
C PRO A 53 -4.09 1.13 -9.94
N ASN A 54 -3.71 1.81 -8.86
CA ASN A 54 -4.63 2.20 -7.80
C ASN A 54 -4.44 3.67 -7.45
N TYR A 55 -5.55 4.34 -7.18
CA TYR A 55 -5.57 5.69 -6.65
C TYR A 55 -5.18 5.65 -5.17
N ILE A 56 -4.18 6.44 -4.82
CA ILE A 56 -3.69 6.63 -3.46
C ILE A 56 -4.19 8.00 -3.01
N LYS A 57 -5.03 8.00 -1.98
CA LYS A 57 -5.40 9.23 -1.26
C LYS A 57 -4.40 9.36 -0.11
N GLN A 58 -3.64 10.45 -0.08
CA GLN A 58 -2.83 10.82 1.07
C GLN A 58 -3.74 11.29 2.21
#